data_AF-A0A7C5KIB6-F1
#
_entry.id   AF-A0A7C5KIB6-F1
#
_cell.length_a   1.000
_cell.length_b   1.000
_cell.length_c   1.000
_cell.angle_alpha   90.00
_cell.angle_beta   90.00
_cell.angle_gamma   90.00
#
_symmetry.space_group_name_H-M   'P 1'
#
loop_
_entity.id
_entity.type
_entity.pdbx_description
1 polymer ?
#
loop_
_entity_poly.entity_id
_entity_poly.type
_entity_poly.pdbx_seq_one_letter_code
_entity_poly.pdbx_strand_id
1 'polypeptide(L)'
;MSSKNQQAYGQEGAAVQKDSSQLRQKQMIAAHYDRLAEAEKTGEKAVYTFVPGNLTELMLTFDLLPVLPEINALQSGMRGKSRSYISAAEKLGHSEDVCTYVKCDVGMLKSGNVGPTGKHLPDPSLLLLSYTGCFTFMKWFEILKQEYDCPVVMLHVPYQADGKITDSMRSYVVDQLKTKVIPVLEEVSGVKYDEDRLKGLLANSAKAEDDLVAVLEMAKNKPSPIDAYFGGVYYIGPIFTAFRGTEDAVEYYKLLRAEVEERVRLGKGPITPEGEMKEEKFRVVVEGPPNWTSFRKFWKMFADEGAVVVASSYTKVGGVYDNGFRHDPERPLESLAEYCLGCYTNLNLPSRVDMLERYMDEYQADGLLINSIKSCNSFSAGQLMILREVEKRTGKPGGFIESDLVDPRYFSAANIKNRLESYFQMIEQKRMGDAKAAEEKEEVQG
;
A
#
# COMPACT_ATOMS: atom_id res chain seq x y z
N MET A 1 8.25 -31.65 30.99
CA MET A 1 8.60 -32.19 29.66
C MET A 1 8.49 -31.03 28.65
N SER A 2 9.34 -30.01 28.76
CA SER A 2 10.69 -29.88 28.18
C SER A 2 10.72 -29.74 26.65
N SER A 3 10.65 -28.49 26.19
CA SER A 3 11.66 -27.86 25.32
C SER A 3 12.07 -28.54 24.01
N LYS A 4 11.14 -29.04 23.18
CA LYS A 4 11.49 -29.62 21.86
C LYS A 4 10.58 -29.26 20.66
N ASN A 5 9.88 -28.12 20.66
CA ASN A 5 9.05 -27.71 19.51
C ASN A 5 9.34 -26.31 18.94
N GLN A 6 10.59 -25.83 19.05
CA GLN A 6 11.02 -24.53 18.50
C GLN A 6 12.13 -24.63 17.43
N GLN A 7 12.34 -25.80 16.82
CA GLN A 7 13.31 -25.98 15.74
C GLN A 7 12.62 -26.51 14.48
N ALA A 8 11.98 -25.61 13.72
CA ALA A 8 11.63 -25.85 12.31
C ALA A 8 11.40 -24.55 11.51
N TYR A 9 12.11 -23.46 11.83
CA TYR A 9 12.17 -22.27 10.95
C TYR A 9 13.52 -21.57 11.16
N GLY A 10 14.56 -22.10 10.53
CA GLY A 10 15.91 -21.56 10.61
C GLY A 10 16.77 -22.09 9.48
N GLN A 11 16.65 -21.47 8.31
CA GLN A 11 17.81 -21.33 7.45
C GLN A 11 18.25 -19.87 7.60
N GLU A 12 19.31 -19.69 8.39
CA GLU A 12 20.03 -18.43 8.53
C GLU A 12 20.69 -18.10 7.18
N GLY A 13 20.01 -17.27 6.39
CA GLY A 13 20.71 -16.39 5.45
C GLY A 13 21.47 -15.34 6.26
N ALA A 14 22.64 -14.91 5.78
CA ALA A 14 23.41 -13.83 6.38
C ALA A 14 22.48 -12.65 6.76
N ALA A 15 22.62 -12.12 7.97
CA ALA A 15 21.79 -11.01 8.44
C ALA A 15 22.01 -9.79 7.53
N VAL A 16 21.09 -9.56 6.60
CA VAL A 16 21.09 -8.39 5.72
C VAL A 16 21.08 -7.15 6.60
N GLN A 17 22.09 -6.30 6.46
CA GLN A 17 22.19 -5.06 7.21
C GLN A 17 20.99 -4.18 6.84
N LYS A 18 20.20 -3.80 7.85
CA LYS A 18 19.05 -2.93 7.66
C LYS A 18 19.53 -1.49 7.50
N ASP A 19 18.90 -0.78 6.57
CA ASP A 19 19.12 0.65 6.40
C ASP A 19 18.61 1.44 7.62
N SER A 20 19.14 2.65 7.80
CA SER A 20 18.79 3.49 8.95
C SER A 20 17.32 3.92 8.89
N SER A 21 16.81 4.20 7.69
CA SER A 21 15.39 4.48 7.45
C SER A 21 14.52 3.31 7.90
N GLN A 22 14.85 2.06 7.53
CA GLN A 22 14.09 0.87 7.95
C GLN A 22 14.09 0.69 9.48
N LEU A 23 15.20 0.98 10.14
CA LEU A 23 15.28 0.94 11.60
C LEU A 23 14.39 2.01 12.24
N ARG A 24 14.44 3.25 11.74
CA ARG A 24 13.59 4.36 12.19
C ARG A 24 12.11 4.05 11.97
N GLN A 25 11.75 3.57 10.77
CA GLN A 25 10.39 3.16 10.43
C GLN A 25 9.84 2.13 11.43
N LYS A 26 10.65 1.11 11.74
CA LYS A 26 10.27 0.07 12.70
C LYS A 26 10.06 0.66 14.10
N GLN A 27 10.92 1.59 14.53
CA GLN A 27 10.78 2.26 15.82
C GLN A 27 9.51 3.11 15.88
N MET A 28 9.24 3.91 14.83
CA MET A 28 8.03 4.73 14.72
C MET A 28 6.77 3.86 14.84
N ILE A 29 6.66 2.82 14.00
CA ILE A 29 5.49 1.93 14.00
C ILE A 29 5.34 1.21 15.34
N ALA A 30 6.43 0.72 15.94
CA ALA A 30 6.37 0.07 17.24
C ALA A 30 5.89 1.03 18.33
N ALA A 31 6.42 2.27 18.36
CA ALA A 31 6.02 3.30 19.31
C ALA A 31 4.54 3.66 19.17
N HIS A 32 4.00 3.74 17.94
CA HIS A 32 2.57 3.95 17.71
C HIS A 32 1.72 2.82 18.28
N TYR A 33 2.09 1.55 18.04
CA TYR A 33 1.36 0.42 18.61
C TYR A 33 1.49 0.31 20.13
N ASP A 34 2.63 0.74 20.70
CA ASP A 34 2.78 0.83 22.16
C ASP A 34 1.89 1.95 22.74
N ARG A 35 1.81 3.11 22.07
CA ARG A 35 0.90 4.21 22.44
C ARG A 35 -0.56 3.76 22.37
N LEU A 36 -0.96 3.06 21.31
CA LEU A 36 -2.29 2.45 21.20
C LEU A 36 -2.59 1.51 22.35
N ALA A 37 -1.66 0.61 22.71
CA ALA A 37 -1.86 -0.35 23.78
C ALA A 37 -2.01 0.31 25.18
N GLU A 38 -1.50 1.53 25.35
CA GLU A 38 -1.62 2.30 26.60
C GLU A 38 -2.76 3.34 26.55
N ALA A 39 -3.47 3.45 25.43
CA ALA A 39 -4.49 4.50 25.20
C ALA A 39 -5.58 4.54 26.28
N GLU A 40 -6.05 3.37 26.75
CA GLU A 40 -7.03 3.29 27.84
C GLU A 40 -6.52 3.90 29.15
N LYS A 41 -5.21 3.79 29.41
CA LYS A 41 -4.58 4.34 30.63
C LYS A 41 -4.25 5.82 30.49
N THR A 42 -3.86 6.26 29.29
CA THR A 42 -3.52 7.66 29.00
C THR A 42 -4.76 8.52 28.72
N GLY A 43 -5.91 7.90 28.45
CA GLY A 43 -7.15 8.57 28.06
C GLY A 43 -7.17 8.99 26.59
N GLU A 44 -6.20 8.53 25.80
CA GLU A 44 -6.13 8.80 24.37
C GLU A 44 -7.18 8.00 23.60
N LYS A 45 -7.69 8.59 22.53
CA LYS A 45 -8.83 8.04 21.79
C LYS A 45 -8.40 7.54 20.43
N ALA A 46 -8.83 6.34 20.09
CA ALA A 46 -8.52 5.70 18.81
C ALA A 46 -9.66 5.90 17.80
N VAL A 47 -9.31 6.14 16.54
CA VAL A 47 -10.23 6.19 15.41
C VAL A 47 -9.88 5.07 14.45
N TYR A 48 -10.85 4.19 14.19
CA TYR A 48 -10.65 3.12 13.23
C TYR A 48 -11.07 3.61 11.84
N THR A 49 -10.17 3.48 10.86
CA THR A 49 -10.38 3.87 9.46
C THR A 49 -9.62 2.95 8.50
N PHE A 50 -9.60 3.26 7.19
CA PHE A 50 -8.93 2.45 6.17
C PHE A 50 -7.83 3.23 5.46
N VAL A 51 -6.86 2.53 4.86
CA VAL A 51 -5.69 3.13 4.21
C VAL A 51 -6.09 4.07 3.07
N PRO A 52 -6.94 3.67 2.10
CA PRO A 52 -7.34 4.56 1.01
C PRO A 52 -8.22 5.69 1.54
N GLY A 53 -7.83 6.94 1.26
CA GLY A 53 -8.59 8.13 1.68
C GLY A 53 -8.57 8.38 3.19
N ASN A 54 -7.59 7.84 3.92
CA ASN A 54 -7.47 8.12 5.35
C ASN A 54 -7.27 9.60 5.61
N LEU A 55 -7.90 10.15 6.65
CA LEU A 55 -7.79 11.57 7.02
C LEU A 55 -6.83 11.76 8.19
N THR A 56 -5.61 11.21 8.09
CA THR A 56 -4.64 11.21 9.20
C THR A 56 -4.36 12.60 9.75
N GLU A 57 -4.13 13.58 8.89
CA GLU A 57 -3.89 14.97 9.28
C GLU A 57 -5.09 15.56 10.03
N LEU A 58 -6.31 15.25 9.58
CA LEU A 58 -7.51 15.70 10.26
C LEU A 58 -7.62 15.03 11.63
N MET A 59 -7.42 13.72 11.74
CA MET A 59 -7.46 13.01 13.03
C MET A 59 -6.42 13.54 14.02
N LEU A 60 -5.18 13.79 13.56
CA LEU A 60 -4.10 14.36 14.37
C LEU A 60 -4.38 15.80 14.81
N THR A 61 -5.20 16.55 14.08
CA THR A 61 -5.66 17.89 14.51
C THR A 61 -6.48 17.81 15.82
N PHE A 62 -7.12 16.68 16.07
CA PHE A 62 -7.95 16.41 17.26
C PHE A 62 -7.26 15.52 18.30
N ASP A 63 -5.96 15.27 18.18
CA ASP A 63 -5.20 14.36 19.06
C ASP A 63 -5.75 12.92 19.07
N LEU A 64 -6.34 12.49 17.95
CA LEU A 64 -6.89 11.14 17.78
C LEU A 64 -5.88 10.20 17.14
N LEU A 65 -5.83 8.96 17.63
CA LEU A 65 -4.91 7.93 17.17
C LEU A 65 -5.52 7.09 16.05
N PRO A 66 -4.95 7.08 14.83
CA PRO A 66 -5.45 6.22 13.76
C PRO A 66 -5.12 4.74 14.02
N VAL A 67 -6.12 3.89 13.83
CA VAL A 67 -5.98 2.43 13.75
C VAL A 67 -6.55 1.98 12.41
N LEU A 68 -5.79 1.14 11.72
CA LEU A 68 -6.13 0.68 10.38
C LEU A 68 -6.30 -0.84 10.41
N PRO A 69 -7.54 -1.36 10.39
CA PRO A 69 -7.80 -2.80 10.40
C PRO A 69 -7.08 -3.56 9.27
N GLU A 70 -6.93 -2.94 8.09
CA GLU A 70 -6.16 -3.51 6.97
C GLU A 70 -4.70 -3.73 7.31
N ILE A 71 -4.06 -2.77 7.99
CA ILE A 71 -2.67 -2.88 8.42
C ILE A 71 -2.56 -3.95 9.51
N ASN A 72 -3.51 -4.05 10.42
CA ASN A 72 -3.53 -5.11 11.43
C ASN A 72 -3.65 -6.52 10.81
N ALA A 73 -4.51 -6.67 9.81
CA ALA A 73 -4.68 -7.92 9.07
C ALA A 73 -3.41 -8.27 8.27
N LEU A 74 -2.83 -7.31 7.55
CA LEU A 74 -1.55 -7.43 6.86
C LEU A 74 -0.45 -7.90 7.81
N GLN A 75 -0.32 -7.24 8.95
CA GLN A 75 0.69 -7.53 9.97
C GLN A 75 0.47 -8.91 10.61
N SER A 76 -0.78 -9.37 10.72
CA SER A 76 -1.14 -10.74 11.11
C SER A 76 -0.74 -11.76 10.04
N GLY A 77 -0.92 -11.43 8.77
CA GLY A 77 -0.44 -12.22 7.63
C GLY A 77 1.06 -12.41 7.65
N MET A 78 1.83 -11.32 7.79
CA MET A 78 3.29 -11.35 7.85
C MET A 78 3.83 -12.14 9.05
N ARG A 79 3.05 -12.25 10.14
CA ARG A 79 3.41 -13.03 11.35
C ARG A 79 2.84 -14.45 11.36
N GLY A 80 2.19 -14.90 10.29
CA GLY A 80 1.60 -16.23 10.20
C GLY A 80 0.37 -16.47 11.09
N LYS A 81 -0.27 -15.40 11.59
CA LYS A 81 -1.46 -15.46 12.46
C LYS A 81 -2.78 -15.41 11.68
N SER A 82 -2.78 -14.90 10.45
CA SER A 82 -4.01 -14.68 9.69
C SER A 82 -4.83 -15.95 9.45
N ARG A 83 -4.19 -17.12 9.30
CA ARG A 83 -4.88 -18.41 9.08
C ARG A 83 -5.92 -18.73 10.16
N SER A 84 -5.54 -18.59 11.44
CA SER A 84 -6.44 -18.90 12.55
C SER A 84 -7.57 -17.89 12.65
N TYR A 85 -7.29 -16.62 12.39
CA TYR A 85 -8.31 -15.57 12.40
C TYR A 85 -9.33 -15.73 11.27
N ILE A 86 -8.87 -16.01 10.05
CA ILE A 86 -9.77 -16.29 8.92
C ILE A 86 -10.67 -17.48 9.23
N SER A 87 -10.11 -18.57 9.78
CA SER A 87 -10.92 -19.73 10.16
C SER A 87 -11.93 -19.42 11.27
N ALA A 88 -11.58 -18.54 12.22
CA ALA A 88 -12.52 -18.08 13.25
C ALA A 88 -13.69 -17.30 12.64
N ALA A 89 -13.44 -16.37 11.71
CA ALA A 89 -14.50 -15.63 11.03
C ALA A 89 -15.39 -16.55 10.15
N GLU A 90 -14.81 -17.52 9.44
CA GLU A 90 -15.58 -18.47 8.63
C GLU A 90 -16.52 -19.34 9.48
N LYS A 91 -16.07 -19.75 10.69
CA LYS A 91 -16.92 -20.45 11.66
C LYS A 91 -18.08 -19.60 12.18
N LEU A 92 -17.96 -18.28 12.13
CA LEU A 92 -19.01 -17.33 12.50
C LEU A 92 -19.97 -17.04 11.32
N GLY A 93 -19.76 -17.66 10.16
CA GLY A 93 -20.66 -17.57 9.01
C GLY A 93 -20.18 -16.64 7.88
N HIS A 94 -18.98 -16.07 7.97
CA HIS A 94 -18.42 -15.31 6.84
C HIS A 94 -18.06 -16.26 5.68
N SER A 95 -18.53 -15.95 4.48
CA SER A 95 -18.20 -16.71 3.27
C SER A 95 -16.70 -16.68 2.96
N GLU A 96 -16.17 -17.77 2.40
CA GLU A 96 -14.79 -17.87 1.94
C GLU A 96 -14.43 -16.81 0.87
N ASP A 97 -15.44 -16.28 0.17
CA ASP A 97 -15.30 -15.26 -0.90
C ASP A 97 -15.22 -13.83 -0.40
N VAL A 98 -15.45 -13.59 0.89
CA VAL A 98 -15.25 -12.28 1.49
C VAL A 98 -13.76 -11.92 1.52
N CYS A 99 -13.46 -10.63 1.35
CA CYS A 99 -12.12 -10.06 1.51
C CYS A 99 -11.39 -10.63 2.73
N THR A 100 -10.16 -11.10 2.52
CA THR A 100 -9.43 -11.81 3.58
C THR A 100 -8.92 -10.88 4.66
N TYR A 101 -8.79 -9.57 4.40
CA TYR A 101 -8.61 -8.58 5.45
C TYR A 101 -9.82 -8.51 6.39
N VAL A 102 -11.05 -8.50 5.85
CA VAL A 102 -12.28 -8.49 6.68
C VAL A 102 -12.32 -9.74 7.56
N LYS A 103 -12.11 -10.92 6.97
CA LYS A 103 -12.11 -12.19 7.72
C LYS A 103 -11.01 -12.24 8.77
N CYS A 104 -9.81 -11.75 8.45
CA CYS A 104 -8.70 -11.72 9.39
C CYS A 104 -8.96 -10.75 10.55
N ASP A 105 -9.52 -9.58 10.27
CA ASP A 105 -9.83 -8.56 11.28
C ASP A 105 -10.97 -8.99 12.21
N VAL A 106 -12.10 -9.44 11.66
CA VAL A 106 -13.21 -9.98 12.48
C VAL A 106 -12.75 -11.17 13.31
N GLY A 107 -11.93 -12.06 12.73
CA GLY A 107 -11.35 -13.17 13.47
C GLY A 107 -10.41 -12.73 14.59
N MET A 108 -9.60 -11.69 14.36
CA MET A 108 -8.69 -11.10 15.35
C MET A 108 -9.47 -10.44 16.49
N LEU A 109 -10.48 -9.63 16.15
CA LEU A 109 -11.44 -9.01 17.07
C LEU A 109 -12.04 -10.06 18.01
N LYS A 110 -12.65 -11.11 17.44
CA LYS A 110 -13.29 -12.20 18.20
C LYS A 110 -12.30 -13.07 18.98
N SER A 111 -11.00 -12.91 18.74
CA SER A 111 -9.91 -13.59 19.44
C SER A 111 -9.20 -12.67 20.47
N GLY A 112 -9.84 -11.57 20.89
CA GLY A 112 -9.33 -10.65 21.92
C GLY A 112 -8.63 -9.40 21.39
N ASN A 113 -8.79 -9.09 20.10
CA ASN A 113 -8.30 -7.89 19.43
C ASN A 113 -6.80 -7.58 19.70
N VAL A 114 -5.97 -8.62 19.60
CA VAL A 114 -4.53 -8.51 19.90
C VAL A 114 -3.77 -8.04 18.66
N GLY A 115 -3.15 -6.88 18.78
CA GLY A 115 -2.37 -6.26 17.73
C GLY A 115 -1.02 -6.96 17.44
N PRO A 116 -0.26 -6.42 16.48
CA PRO A 116 0.99 -7.01 16.02
C PRO A 116 2.11 -7.07 17.06
N THR A 117 2.05 -6.23 18.10
CA THR A 117 2.99 -6.23 19.24
C THR A 117 2.65 -7.30 20.29
N GLY A 118 1.55 -8.06 20.10
CA GLY A 118 1.07 -9.02 21.09
C GLY A 118 0.31 -8.37 22.25
N LYS A 119 0.09 -7.05 22.20
CA LYS A 119 -0.73 -6.29 23.13
C LYS A 119 -2.14 -6.08 22.57
N HIS A 120 -3.10 -5.87 23.46
CA HIS A 120 -4.46 -5.51 23.08
C HIS A 120 -4.48 -4.17 22.34
N LEU A 121 -5.28 -4.06 21.29
CA LEU A 121 -5.59 -2.80 20.62
C LEU A 121 -6.80 -2.16 21.29
N PRO A 122 -6.78 -0.84 21.51
CA PRO A 122 -7.89 -0.16 22.17
C PRO A 122 -9.13 -0.22 21.28
N ASP A 123 -10.30 -0.30 21.92
CA ASP A 123 -11.57 -0.16 21.21
C ASP A 123 -11.67 1.24 20.58
N PRO A 124 -12.31 1.37 19.40
CA PRO A 124 -12.49 2.65 18.74
C PRO A 124 -13.38 3.57 19.57
N SER A 125 -12.97 4.84 19.71
CA SER A 125 -13.85 5.92 20.13
C SER A 125 -14.69 6.46 18.97
N LEU A 126 -14.30 6.15 17.72
CA LEU A 126 -15.00 6.50 16.50
C LEU A 126 -14.65 5.50 15.39
N LEU A 127 -15.67 5.08 14.64
CA LEU A 127 -15.48 4.45 13.33
C LEU A 127 -15.62 5.53 12.25
N LEU A 128 -14.53 5.83 11.53
CA LEU A 128 -14.50 6.80 10.42
C LEU A 128 -14.33 6.07 9.08
N LEU A 129 -15.41 5.98 8.29
CA LEU A 129 -15.39 5.40 6.95
C LEU A 129 -15.14 6.47 5.89
N SER A 130 -13.92 6.56 5.38
CA SER A 130 -13.64 7.24 4.12
C SER A 130 -13.92 6.28 2.96
N TYR A 131 -15.12 6.34 2.37
CA TYR A 131 -15.49 5.41 1.30
C TYR A 131 -14.91 5.85 -0.05
N THR A 132 -13.78 5.26 -0.46
CA THR A 132 -13.08 5.57 -1.73
C THR A 132 -13.06 4.37 -2.70
N GLY A 133 -14.24 3.88 -3.07
CA GLY A 133 -14.39 2.95 -4.21
C GLY A 133 -14.38 1.45 -3.91
N CYS A 134 -14.37 1.03 -2.64
CA CYS A 134 -14.50 -0.38 -2.26
C CYS A 134 -15.79 -0.67 -1.47
N PHE A 135 -16.79 -1.28 -2.11
CA PHE A 135 -18.06 -1.64 -1.45
C PHE A 135 -17.86 -2.54 -0.22
N THR A 136 -16.84 -3.38 -0.23
CA THR A 136 -16.50 -4.25 0.92
C THR A 136 -16.17 -3.45 2.17
N PHE A 137 -15.57 -2.26 2.07
CA PHE A 137 -15.28 -1.42 3.24
C PHE A 137 -16.54 -0.92 3.93
N MET A 138 -17.59 -0.59 3.16
CA MET A 138 -18.89 -0.22 3.72
C MET A 138 -19.49 -1.38 4.53
N LYS A 139 -19.45 -2.60 3.98
CA LYS A 139 -19.97 -3.79 4.68
C LYS A 139 -19.12 -4.22 5.86
N TRP A 140 -17.80 -4.04 5.78
CA TRP A 140 -16.91 -4.25 6.92
C TRP A 140 -17.25 -3.29 8.05
N PHE A 141 -17.51 -2.01 7.76
CA PHE A 141 -17.94 -1.05 8.78
C PHE A 141 -19.30 -1.36 9.38
N GLU A 142 -20.26 -1.87 8.61
CA GLU A 142 -21.53 -2.36 9.16
C GLU A 142 -21.32 -3.50 10.17
N ILE A 143 -20.34 -4.37 9.93
CA ILE A 143 -19.94 -5.42 10.88
C ILE A 143 -19.28 -4.79 12.12
N LEU A 144 -18.29 -3.92 11.95
CA LEU A 144 -17.60 -3.27 13.08
C LEU A 144 -18.57 -2.44 13.96
N LYS A 145 -19.58 -1.81 13.36
CA LYS A 145 -20.64 -1.09 14.07
C LYS A 145 -21.49 -2.01 14.96
N GLN A 146 -21.64 -3.29 14.61
CA GLN A 146 -22.35 -4.26 15.45
C GLN A 146 -21.49 -4.73 16.64
N GLU A 147 -20.18 -4.56 16.53
CA GLU A 147 -19.20 -5.04 17.51
C GLU A 147 -18.78 -3.97 18.52
N TYR A 148 -18.80 -2.70 18.10
CA TYR A 148 -18.36 -1.58 18.93
C TYR A 148 -19.49 -0.59 19.21
N ASP A 149 -19.62 -0.19 20.47
CA ASP A 149 -20.56 0.85 20.91
C ASP A 149 -19.90 2.24 20.82
N CYS A 150 -19.75 2.74 19.60
CA CYS A 150 -19.20 4.08 19.36
C CYS A 150 -19.88 4.76 18.16
N PRO A 151 -19.74 6.10 18.03
CA PRO A 151 -20.22 6.82 16.87
C PRO A 151 -19.60 6.28 15.57
N VAL A 152 -20.38 6.33 14.49
CA VAL A 152 -19.93 5.97 13.15
C VAL A 152 -20.21 7.12 12.21
N VAL A 153 -19.19 7.59 11.52
CA VAL A 153 -19.32 8.62 10.49
C VAL A 153 -18.78 8.11 9.16
N MET A 154 -19.53 8.38 8.09
CA MET A 154 -19.14 8.03 6.73
C MET A 154 -18.90 9.30 5.93
N LEU A 155 -17.71 9.42 5.36
CA LEU A 155 -17.39 10.35 4.30
C LEU A 155 -17.59 9.63 2.96
N HIS A 156 -18.65 10.01 2.23
CA HIS A 156 -18.92 9.44 0.93
C HIS A 156 -18.13 10.17 -0.16
N VAL A 157 -17.27 9.45 -0.87
CA VAL A 157 -16.44 10.00 -1.95
C VAL A 157 -16.99 9.51 -3.30
N PRO A 158 -17.42 10.42 -4.19
CA PRO A 158 -17.90 10.05 -5.52
C PRO A 158 -16.84 9.30 -6.34
N TYR A 159 -17.29 8.30 -7.09
CA TYR A 159 -16.44 7.58 -8.04
C TYR A 159 -16.11 8.46 -9.25
N GLN A 160 -14.84 8.45 -9.68
CA GLN A 160 -14.38 9.24 -10.83
C GLN A 160 -14.69 8.56 -12.17
N ALA A 161 -15.96 8.45 -12.52
CA ALA A 161 -16.40 7.79 -13.76
C ALA A 161 -15.74 8.38 -15.02
N ASP A 162 -15.57 9.70 -15.08
CA ASP A 162 -14.97 10.42 -16.21
C ASP A 162 -13.46 10.64 -16.07
N GLY A 163 -12.82 10.08 -15.03
CA GLY A 163 -11.39 10.20 -14.77
C GLY A 163 -10.94 11.62 -14.40
N LYS A 164 -11.87 12.48 -13.99
CA LYS A 164 -11.61 13.87 -13.60
C LYS A 164 -12.34 14.22 -12.31
N ILE A 165 -11.66 14.94 -11.44
CA ILE A 165 -12.27 15.56 -10.26
C ILE A 165 -13.00 16.83 -10.71
N THR A 166 -14.31 16.88 -10.46
CA THR A 166 -15.12 18.08 -10.73
C THR A 166 -15.27 18.93 -9.47
N ASP A 167 -15.55 20.22 -9.64
CA ASP A 167 -15.82 21.13 -8.51
C ASP A 167 -17.01 20.66 -7.68
N SER A 168 -18.03 20.07 -8.30
CA SER A 168 -19.19 19.49 -7.60
C SER A 168 -18.79 18.32 -6.70
N MET A 169 -17.94 17.40 -7.20
CA MET A 169 -17.41 16.30 -6.39
C MET A 169 -16.59 16.83 -5.20
N ARG A 170 -15.72 17.82 -5.44
CA ARG A 170 -14.91 18.45 -4.39
C ARG A 170 -15.79 19.10 -3.33
N SER A 171 -16.71 19.99 -3.73
CA SER A 171 -17.62 20.68 -2.81
C SER A 171 -18.47 19.70 -2.00
N TYR A 172 -18.96 18.63 -2.62
CA TYR A 172 -19.73 17.59 -1.92
C TYR A 172 -18.93 16.89 -0.80
N VAL A 173 -17.64 16.63 -1.02
CA VAL A 173 -16.78 16.03 0.00
C VAL A 173 -16.42 17.06 1.09
N VAL A 174 -16.10 18.29 0.70
CA VAL A 174 -15.82 19.40 1.64
C VAL A 174 -17.02 19.69 2.54
N ASP A 175 -18.23 19.72 2.00
CA ASP A 175 -19.45 19.96 2.78
C ASP A 175 -19.67 18.85 3.81
N GLN A 176 -19.41 17.59 3.46
CA GLN A 176 -19.46 16.49 4.41
C GLN A 176 -18.38 16.58 5.49
N LEU A 177 -17.16 16.98 5.13
CA LEU A 177 -16.09 17.22 6.11
C LEU A 177 -16.53 18.25 7.15
N LYS A 178 -17.06 19.40 6.70
CA LYS A 178 -17.52 20.50 7.56
C LYS A 178 -18.75 20.15 8.39
N THR A 179 -19.74 19.48 7.80
CA THR A 179 -21.07 19.32 8.43
C THR A 179 -21.27 17.98 9.14
N LYS A 180 -20.44 16.97 8.87
CA LYS A 180 -20.62 15.61 9.41
C LYS A 180 -19.38 15.07 10.11
N VAL A 181 -18.19 15.24 9.51
CA VAL A 181 -16.96 14.63 10.04
C VAL A 181 -16.38 15.45 11.19
N ILE A 182 -16.06 16.73 10.94
CA ILE A 182 -15.46 17.62 11.94
C ILE A 182 -16.30 17.70 13.22
N PRO A 183 -17.64 17.89 13.19
CA PRO A 183 -18.43 17.96 14.42
C PRO A 183 -18.34 16.69 15.28
N VAL A 184 -18.30 15.51 14.66
CA VAL A 184 -18.17 14.23 15.38
C VAL A 184 -16.77 14.07 15.94
N LEU A 185 -15.73 14.51 15.22
CA LEU A 185 -14.36 14.53 15.72
C LEU A 185 -14.21 15.47 16.93
N GLU A 186 -14.85 16.64 16.91
CA GLU A 186 -14.90 17.55 18.07
C GLU A 186 -15.60 16.91 19.27
N GLU A 187 -16.74 16.26 19.06
CA GLU A 187 -17.50 15.59 20.12
C GLU A 187 -16.70 14.43 20.73
N VAL A 188 -16.13 13.58 19.89
CA VAL A 188 -15.37 12.41 20.32
C VAL A 188 -14.08 12.83 21.01
N SER A 189 -13.32 13.78 20.47
CA SER A 189 -12.03 14.19 21.06
C SER A 189 -12.20 15.11 22.26
N GLY A 190 -13.18 16.00 22.24
CA GLY A 190 -13.27 17.17 23.13
C GLY A 190 -12.38 18.34 22.69
N VAL A 191 -11.69 18.23 21.55
CA VAL A 191 -10.81 19.25 20.97
C VAL A 191 -11.57 20.00 19.88
N LYS A 192 -11.48 21.33 19.86
CA LYS A 192 -12.12 22.15 18.81
C LYS A 192 -11.29 22.15 17.53
N TYR A 193 -11.98 22.23 16.39
CA TYR A 193 -11.31 22.29 15.09
C TYR A 193 -10.44 23.54 15.00
N ASP A 194 -9.16 23.32 14.78
CA ASP A 194 -8.15 24.34 14.55
C ASP A 194 -7.63 24.18 13.12
N GLU A 195 -8.05 25.09 12.23
CA GLU A 195 -7.64 25.06 10.84
C GLU A 195 -6.13 25.32 10.70
N ASP A 196 -5.52 26.20 11.50
CA ASP A 196 -4.09 26.51 11.39
C ASP A 196 -3.24 25.31 11.80
N ARG A 197 -3.70 24.53 12.80
CA ARG A 197 -3.09 23.23 13.13
C ARG A 197 -3.16 22.26 11.95
N LEU A 198 -4.32 22.16 11.28
CA LEU A 198 -4.44 21.32 10.08
C LEU A 198 -3.50 21.79 8.96
N LYS A 199 -3.40 23.10 8.71
CA LYS A 199 -2.46 23.65 7.72
C LYS A 199 -1.02 23.27 8.02
N GLY A 200 -0.60 23.32 9.29
CA GLY A 200 0.73 22.88 9.71
C GLY A 200 0.99 21.40 9.41
N LEU A 201 0.02 20.53 9.67
CA LEU A 201 0.10 19.10 9.35
C LEU A 201 0.17 18.87 7.83
N LEU A 202 -0.67 19.53 7.04
CA LEU A 202 -0.66 19.42 5.58
C LEU A 202 0.65 19.92 4.96
N ALA A 203 1.23 20.99 5.49
CA ALA A 203 2.54 21.48 5.04
C ALA A 203 3.64 20.44 5.30
N ASN A 204 3.55 19.66 6.39
CA ASN A 204 4.47 18.56 6.64
C ASN A 204 4.18 17.35 5.75
N SER A 205 2.91 17.05 5.46
CA SER A 205 2.53 16.04 4.47
C SER A 205 3.16 16.33 3.11
N ALA A 206 3.04 17.56 2.61
CA ALA A 206 3.62 17.97 1.34
C ALA A 206 5.14 17.74 1.27
N LYS A 207 5.89 18.10 2.33
CA LYS A 207 7.35 17.85 2.43
C LYS A 207 7.68 16.35 2.36
N ALA A 208 6.97 15.54 3.15
CA ALA A 208 7.15 14.09 3.18
C ALA A 208 6.81 13.45 1.82
N GLU A 209 5.77 13.95 1.15
CA GLU A 209 5.33 13.50 -0.17
C GLU A 209 6.34 13.83 -1.26
N ASP A 210 6.97 15.01 -1.22
CA ASP A 210 8.04 15.37 -2.16
C ASP A 210 9.23 14.43 -2.06
N ASP A 211 9.67 14.12 -0.85
CA ASP A 211 10.78 13.18 -0.64
C ASP A 211 10.40 11.74 -1.02
N LEU A 212 9.16 11.30 -0.74
CA LEU A 212 8.67 10.00 -1.19
C LEU A 212 8.61 9.90 -2.72
N VAL A 213 8.11 10.93 -3.41
CA VAL A 213 8.07 10.95 -4.88
C VAL A 213 9.49 10.93 -5.44
N ALA A 214 10.41 11.72 -4.89
CA ALA A 214 11.81 11.67 -5.31
C ALA A 214 12.41 10.25 -5.18
N VAL A 215 12.15 9.55 -4.08
CA VAL A 215 12.57 8.15 -3.88
C VAL A 215 11.97 7.23 -4.95
N LEU A 216 10.67 7.32 -5.21
CA LEU A 216 9.99 6.47 -6.18
C LEU A 216 10.49 6.73 -7.61
N GLU A 217 10.69 7.99 -7.99
CA GLU A 217 11.19 8.36 -9.31
C GLU A 217 12.64 7.95 -9.55
N MET A 218 13.45 7.77 -8.49
CA MET A 218 14.82 7.26 -8.64
C MET A 218 14.84 5.84 -9.21
N ALA A 219 13.73 5.08 -9.19
CA ALA A 219 13.63 3.82 -9.90
C ALA A 219 13.79 3.95 -11.43
N LYS A 220 13.74 5.17 -12.00
CA LYS A 220 14.07 5.45 -13.42
C LYS A 220 15.56 5.23 -13.75
N ASN A 221 16.45 5.21 -12.76
CA ASN A 221 17.89 4.94 -12.97
C ASN A 221 18.14 3.48 -13.38
N LYS A 222 19.33 3.23 -13.99
CA LYS A 222 19.81 1.91 -14.40
C LYS A 222 21.22 1.65 -13.85
N PRO A 223 21.40 0.69 -12.91
CA PRO A 223 20.36 -0.08 -12.26
C PRO A 223 19.43 0.82 -11.39
N SER A 224 18.22 0.36 -11.15
CA SER A 224 17.31 1.00 -10.19
C SER A 224 17.89 0.86 -8.78
N PRO A 225 17.91 1.92 -7.95
CA PRO A 225 18.40 1.85 -6.57
C PRO A 225 17.34 1.29 -5.60
N ILE A 226 16.10 1.10 -6.05
CA ILE A 226 14.97 0.65 -5.22
C ILE A 226 14.14 -0.43 -5.93
N ASP A 227 13.42 -1.20 -5.12
CA ASP A 227 12.31 -2.02 -5.57
C ASP A 227 11.01 -1.32 -5.17
N ALA A 228 10.24 -0.86 -6.15
CA ALA A 228 9.05 -0.04 -5.95
C ALA A 228 7.82 -0.87 -5.55
N TYR A 229 7.94 -2.17 -5.27
CA TYR A 229 6.80 -3.02 -4.89
C TYR A 229 7.01 -3.68 -3.54
N PHE A 230 8.00 -4.55 -3.43
CA PHE A 230 8.38 -5.19 -2.18
C PHE A 230 9.13 -4.20 -1.27
N GLY A 231 10.12 -3.50 -1.82
CA GLY A 231 10.77 -2.38 -1.12
C GLY A 231 9.77 -1.25 -0.83
N GLY A 232 8.87 -1.02 -1.79
CA GLY A 232 7.76 -0.06 -1.73
C GLY A 232 6.92 -0.14 -0.45
N VAL A 233 6.69 -1.33 0.10
CA VAL A 233 5.96 -1.52 1.38
C VAL A 233 6.62 -0.75 2.52
N TYR A 234 7.95 -0.72 2.57
CA TYR A 234 8.69 0.01 3.60
C TYR A 234 8.62 1.52 3.34
N TYR A 235 8.73 1.95 2.09
CA TYR A 235 8.72 3.37 1.74
C TYR A 235 7.36 4.01 2.06
N ILE A 236 6.25 3.37 1.69
CA ILE A 236 4.90 3.92 1.94
C ILE A 236 4.39 3.70 3.37
N GLY A 237 5.06 2.85 4.17
CA GLY A 237 4.57 2.43 5.49
C GLY A 237 4.19 3.60 6.41
N PRO A 238 5.09 4.57 6.70
CA PRO A 238 4.76 5.67 7.59
C PRO A 238 3.62 6.57 7.09
N ILE A 239 3.64 6.95 5.81
CA ILE A 239 2.66 7.87 5.22
C ILE A 239 1.27 7.25 5.04
N PHE A 240 1.17 5.93 4.90
CA PHE A 240 -0.11 5.21 4.78
C PHE A 240 -0.63 4.65 6.11
N THR A 241 0.12 4.80 7.21
CA THR A 241 -0.30 4.26 8.52
C THR A 241 -0.82 5.34 9.47
N ALA A 242 0.07 6.15 10.07
CA ALA A 242 -0.30 7.03 11.17
C ALA A 242 0.50 8.34 11.22
N PHE A 243 1.48 8.52 10.33
CA PHE A 243 2.50 9.55 10.50
C PHE A 243 2.41 10.67 9.46
N ARG A 244 1.52 10.57 8.46
CA ARG A 244 1.38 11.64 7.47
C ARG A 244 0.98 12.94 8.17
N GLY A 245 1.73 14.01 7.87
CA GLY A 245 1.63 15.32 8.51
C GLY A 245 2.47 15.51 9.78
N THR A 246 3.13 14.48 10.29
CA THR A 246 4.03 14.59 11.46
C THR A 246 5.45 14.99 11.06
N GLU A 247 6.20 15.60 11.97
CA GLU A 247 7.63 15.87 11.79
C GLU A 247 8.44 14.57 11.65
N ASP A 248 8.05 13.52 12.37
CA ASP A 248 8.68 12.19 12.26
C ASP A 248 8.61 11.62 10.84
N ALA A 249 7.50 11.84 10.12
CA ALA A 249 7.40 11.45 8.72
C ALA A 249 8.36 12.27 7.85
N VAL A 250 8.45 13.59 8.04
CA VAL A 250 9.39 14.44 7.30
C VAL A 250 10.83 13.98 7.52
N GLU A 251 11.22 13.71 8.76
CA GLU A 251 12.57 13.22 9.07
C GLU A 251 12.84 11.83 8.46
N TYR A 252 11.85 10.92 8.51
CA TYR A 252 11.95 9.61 7.91
C TYR A 252 12.17 9.69 6.39
N TYR A 253 11.36 10.47 5.68
CA TYR A 253 11.43 10.55 4.22
C TYR A 253 12.69 11.26 3.74
N LYS A 254 13.15 12.29 4.46
CA LYS A 254 14.46 12.92 4.21
C LYS A 254 15.61 11.92 4.35
N LEU A 255 15.58 11.09 5.39
CA LEU A 255 16.59 10.05 5.62
C LEU A 255 16.53 8.98 4.52
N LEU A 256 15.33 8.47 4.20
CA LEU A 256 15.13 7.49 3.14
C LEU A 256 15.64 8.01 1.79
N ARG A 257 15.32 9.26 1.44
CA ARG A 257 15.80 9.90 0.22
C ARG A 257 17.32 9.94 0.16
N ALA A 258 17.99 10.41 1.21
CA ALA A 258 19.44 10.47 1.26
C ALA A 258 20.10 9.08 1.07
N GLU A 259 19.51 8.03 1.64
CA GLU A 259 19.99 6.65 1.46
C GLU A 259 19.84 6.17 0.01
N VAL A 260 18.75 6.52 -0.66
CA VAL A 260 18.52 6.13 -2.06
C VAL A 260 19.41 6.95 -3.01
N GLU A 261 19.59 8.25 -2.75
CA GLU A 261 20.53 9.10 -3.48
C GLU A 261 21.97 8.55 -3.38
N GLU A 262 22.37 8.05 -2.21
CA GLU A 262 23.66 7.39 -2.05
C GLU A 262 23.78 6.13 -2.93
N ARG A 263 22.73 5.29 -2.98
CA ARG A 263 22.73 4.10 -3.85
C ARG A 263 22.85 4.50 -5.32
N VAL A 264 22.15 5.54 -5.76
CA VAL A 264 22.29 6.08 -7.11
C VAL A 264 23.73 6.52 -7.39
N ARG A 265 24.33 7.31 -6.49
CA ARG A 265 25.72 7.80 -6.63
C ARG A 265 26.73 6.66 -6.73
N LEU A 266 26.51 5.59 -5.98
CA LEU A 266 27.38 4.41 -5.96
C LEU A 266 27.06 3.39 -7.06
N GLY A 267 26.04 3.62 -7.89
CA GLY A 267 25.60 2.69 -8.94
C GLY A 267 25.07 1.36 -8.40
N LYS A 268 24.46 1.37 -7.22
CA LYS A 268 23.97 0.17 -6.53
C LYS A 268 22.52 -0.13 -6.84
N GLY A 269 22.19 -1.43 -6.90
CA GLY A 269 20.82 -1.91 -7.01
C GLY A 269 20.03 -1.85 -5.70
N PRO A 270 18.76 -2.30 -5.69
CA PRO A 270 17.96 -2.34 -4.48
C PRO A 270 18.46 -3.35 -3.46
N ILE A 271 18.07 -3.15 -2.21
CA ILE A 271 18.22 -4.16 -1.16
C ILE A 271 17.08 -5.18 -1.28
N THR A 272 17.42 -6.45 -1.40
CA THR A 272 16.50 -7.59 -1.53
C THR A 272 16.55 -8.46 -0.26
N PRO A 273 15.73 -9.53 -0.16
CA PRO A 273 15.82 -10.49 0.94
C PRO A 273 17.20 -11.13 1.12
N GLU A 274 18.02 -11.14 0.07
CA GLU A 274 19.35 -11.75 0.03
C GLU A 274 20.50 -10.72 0.01
N GLY A 275 20.17 -9.43 0.18
CA GLY A 275 21.12 -8.33 0.16
C GLY A 275 21.01 -7.48 -1.11
N GLU A 276 22.05 -6.69 -1.38
CA GLU A 276 22.13 -5.83 -2.56
C GLU A 276 22.00 -6.64 -3.85
N MET A 277 21.03 -6.29 -4.70
CA MET A 277 20.92 -6.87 -6.04
C MET A 277 22.04 -6.34 -6.93
N LYS A 278 22.88 -7.25 -7.42
CA LYS A 278 24.05 -6.92 -8.24
C LYS A 278 23.77 -6.83 -9.74
N GLU A 279 22.72 -7.51 -10.19
CA GLU A 279 22.37 -7.61 -11.60
C GLU A 279 20.86 -7.35 -11.76
N GLU A 280 20.53 -6.34 -12.57
CA GLU A 280 19.17 -6.03 -12.98
C GLU A 280 18.97 -6.54 -14.42
N LYS A 281 18.32 -7.70 -14.56
CA LYS A 281 18.04 -8.34 -15.85
C LYS A 281 16.71 -7.87 -16.46
N PHE A 282 15.69 -7.74 -15.60
CA PHE A 282 14.33 -7.39 -15.99
C PHE A 282 13.82 -6.21 -15.15
N ARG A 283 13.19 -5.25 -15.81
CA ARG A 283 12.47 -4.14 -15.18
C ARG A 283 10.99 -4.36 -15.40
N VAL A 284 10.19 -4.44 -14.34
CA VAL A 284 8.75 -4.70 -14.48
C VAL A 284 7.92 -3.67 -13.74
N VAL A 285 6.72 -3.42 -14.26
CA VAL A 285 5.65 -2.73 -13.52
C VAL A 285 4.73 -3.79 -12.92
N VAL A 286 4.35 -3.63 -11.64
CA VAL A 286 3.44 -4.57 -10.98
C VAL A 286 2.11 -3.90 -10.61
N GLU A 287 1.03 -4.47 -11.11
CA GLU A 287 -0.34 -4.14 -10.78
C GLU A 287 -0.90 -5.10 -9.71
N GLY A 288 -1.41 -4.55 -8.61
CA GLY A 288 -2.01 -5.32 -7.52
C GLY A 288 -1.11 -5.51 -6.29
N PRO A 289 -1.67 -5.66 -5.09
CA PRO A 289 -0.91 -5.76 -3.83
C PRO A 289 -0.15 -7.09 -3.71
N PRO A 290 0.91 -7.17 -2.87
CA PRO A 290 1.66 -8.39 -2.67
C PRO A 290 0.92 -9.38 -1.73
N ASN A 291 1.36 -10.65 -1.73
CA ASN A 291 0.92 -11.61 -0.73
C ASN A 291 1.71 -11.45 0.58
N TRP A 292 1.00 -11.22 1.68
CA TRP A 292 1.61 -10.96 2.99
C TRP A 292 2.06 -12.23 3.71
N THR A 293 1.37 -13.35 3.47
CA THR A 293 1.65 -14.64 4.14
C THR A 293 2.96 -15.27 3.70
N SER A 294 3.41 -14.96 2.50
CA SER A 294 4.61 -15.50 1.85
C SER A 294 5.50 -14.39 1.29
N PHE A 295 5.39 -13.17 1.83
CA PHE A 295 6.03 -11.96 1.31
C PHE A 295 7.52 -12.12 0.96
N ARG A 296 8.34 -12.60 1.91
CA ARG A 296 9.77 -12.82 1.68
C ARG A 296 10.03 -13.83 0.57
N LYS A 297 9.27 -14.92 0.54
CA LYS A 297 9.39 -15.97 -0.48
C LYS A 297 8.98 -15.45 -1.86
N PHE A 298 7.92 -14.63 -1.91
CA PHE A 298 7.43 -14.02 -3.14
C PHE A 298 8.44 -13.02 -3.69
N TRP A 299 9.02 -12.15 -2.84
CA TRP A 299 10.09 -11.23 -3.24
C TRP A 299 11.32 -11.97 -3.78
N LYS A 300 11.74 -13.07 -3.11
CA LYS A 300 12.87 -13.87 -3.58
C LYS A 300 12.66 -14.44 -5.00
N MET A 301 11.43 -14.79 -5.39
CA MET A 301 11.15 -15.28 -6.75
C MET A 301 11.48 -14.25 -7.85
N PHE A 302 11.38 -12.95 -7.56
CA PHE A 302 11.79 -11.90 -8.49
C PHE A 302 13.30 -11.68 -8.44
N ALA A 303 13.85 -11.63 -7.23
CA ALA A 303 15.28 -11.39 -7.03
C ALA A 303 16.16 -12.49 -7.66
N ASP A 304 15.73 -13.76 -7.59
CA ASP A 304 16.44 -14.89 -8.18
C ASP A 304 16.54 -14.80 -9.71
N GLU A 305 15.57 -14.15 -10.35
CA GLU A 305 15.52 -13.92 -11.79
C GLU A 305 16.20 -12.60 -12.19
N GLY A 306 16.72 -11.83 -11.23
CA GLY A 306 17.26 -10.48 -11.48
C GLY A 306 16.19 -9.49 -11.91
N ALA A 307 14.93 -9.70 -11.51
CA ALA A 307 13.82 -8.81 -11.81
C ALA A 307 13.64 -7.74 -10.73
N VAL A 308 13.64 -6.48 -11.14
CA VAL A 308 13.33 -5.32 -10.28
C VAL A 308 11.97 -4.77 -10.64
N VAL A 309 11.13 -4.56 -9.64
CA VAL A 309 9.88 -3.83 -9.84
C VAL A 309 10.17 -2.34 -9.79
N VAL A 310 10.06 -1.65 -10.92
CA VAL A 310 10.46 -0.24 -11.04
C VAL A 310 9.31 0.74 -10.78
N ALA A 311 8.07 0.26 -10.87
CA ALA A 311 6.88 0.99 -10.43
C ALA A 311 5.75 0.01 -10.05
N SER A 312 4.85 0.43 -9.16
CA SER A 312 3.71 -0.38 -8.78
C SER A 312 2.50 0.47 -8.37
N SER A 313 1.30 0.03 -8.78
CA SER A 313 0.04 0.63 -8.33
C SER A 313 -0.22 0.41 -6.84
N TYR A 314 0.36 -0.62 -6.21
CA TYR A 314 0.18 -0.85 -4.78
C TYR A 314 0.74 0.31 -3.95
N THR A 315 1.84 0.92 -4.39
CA THR A 315 2.40 2.10 -3.70
C THR A 315 1.55 3.36 -3.84
N LYS A 316 0.42 3.28 -4.58
CA LYS A 316 -0.50 4.38 -4.85
C LYS A 316 -1.84 4.26 -4.13
N VAL A 317 -2.05 3.17 -3.37
CA VAL A 317 -3.34 2.89 -2.71
C VAL A 317 -3.76 3.98 -1.73
N GLY A 318 -2.80 4.53 -1.00
CA GLY A 318 -3.01 5.62 -0.06
C GLY A 318 -2.64 6.99 -0.64
N GLY A 319 -2.49 7.16 -1.96
CA GLY A 319 -2.20 8.46 -2.58
C GLY A 319 -1.43 8.34 -3.91
N VAL A 320 -1.88 9.11 -4.92
CA VAL A 320 -1.26 9.18 -6.27
C VAL A 320 -0.27 10.35 -6.36
N TYR A 321 0.68 10.43 -5.43
CA TYR A 321 1.58 11.58 -5.29
C TYR A 321 2.46 11.81 -6.52
N ASP A 322 2.97 10.76 -7.14
CA ASP A 322 3.75 10.80 -8.39
C ASP A 322 2.90 10.98 -9.66
N ASN A 323 1.60 11.27 -9.49
CA ASN A 323 0.74 11.83 -10.53
C ASN A 323 0.50 13.34 -10.33
N GLY A 324 1.29 13.98 -9.47
CA GLY A 324 1.25 15.44 -9.25
C GLY A 324 0.40 15.90 -8.08
N PHE A 325 -0.26 14.99 -7.34
CA PHE A 325 -1.00 15.37 -6.13
C PHE A 325 -0.05 15.67 -4.98
N ARG A 326 -0.30 16.77 -4.26
CA ARG A 326 0.27 17.09 -2.94
C ARG A 326 -0.82 17.65 -2.05
N HIS A 327 -0.66 17.44 -0.75
CA HIS A 327 -1.48 18.19 0.20
C HIS A 327 -1.17 19.70 0.12
N ASP A 328 -2.22 20.52 0.15
CA ASP A 328 -2.15 21.97 -0.01
C ASP A 328 -2.65 22.65 1.29
N PRO A 329 -1.76 23.27 2.07
CA PRO A 329 -2.12 23.95 3.31
C PRO A 329 -2.94 25.24 3.08
N GLU A 330 -2.92 25.83 1.88
CA GLU A 330 -3.72 27.04 1.61
C GLU A 330 -5.20 26.69 1.37
N ARG A 331 -5.49 25.42 1.08
CA ARG A 331 -6.84 24.89 0.80
C ARG A 331 -7.08 23.59 1.56
N PRO A 332 -7.08 23.61 2.91
CA PRO A 332 -6.90 22.40 3.72
C PRO A 332 -7.98 21.35 3.51
N LEU A 333 -9.26 21.75 3.52
CA LEU A 333 -10.38 20.81 3.38
C LEU A 333 -10.58 20.35 1.93
N GLU A 334 -10.38 21.24 0.96
CA GLU A 334 -10.38 20.90 -0.45
C GLU A 334 -9.25 19.93 -0.79
N SER A 335 -8.09 20.10 -0.20
CA SER A 335 -6.94 19.23 -0.39
C SER A 335 -7.20 17.82 0.14
N LEU A 336 -7.77 17.69 1.35
CA LEU A 336 -8.22 16.41 1.89
C LEU A 336 -9.29 15.75 1.00
N ALA A 337 -10.21 16.56 0.43
CA ALA A 337 -11.20 16.06 -0.51
C ALA A 337 -10.56 15.52 -1.80
N GLU A 338 -9.61 16.25 -2.37
CA GLU A 338 -8.87 15.85 -3.58
C GLU A 338 -8.02 14.59 -3.33
N TYR A 339 -7.38 14.47 -2.16
CA TYR A 339 -6.68 13.27 -1.72
C TYR A 339 -7.59 12.04 -1.74
N CYS A 340 -8.75 12.13 -1.09
CA CYS A 340 -9.73 11.06 -1.03
C CYS A 340 -10.25 10.68 -2.42
N LEU A 341 -10.54 11.68 -3.26
CA LEU A 341 -11.01 11.47 -4.63
C LEU A 341 -9.94 10.77 -5.47
N GLY A 342 -8.67 11.15 -5.33
CA GLY A 342 -7.54 10.68 -6.13
C GLY A 342 -7.00 9.30 -5.80
N CYS A 343 -7.58 8.57 -4.83
CA CYS A 343 -7.13 7.22 -4.48
C CYS A 343 -7.19 6.27 -5.69
N TYR A 344 -6.15 5.42 -5.86
CA TYR A 344 -6.01 4.52 -7.01
C TYR A 344 -7.28 3.70 -7.30
N THR A 345 -7.90 3.14 -6.25
CA THR A 345 -9.10 2.30 -6.38
C THR A 345 -10.37 3.08 -6.70
N ASN A 346 -10.34 4.41 -6.64
CA ASN A 346 -11.43 5.30 -7.03
C ASN A 346 -11.32 5.82 -8.47
N LEU A 347 -10.20 5.52 -9.15
CA LEU A 347 -10.00 5.82 -10.57
C LEU A 347 -10.75 4.82 -11.46
N ASN A 348 -11.24 5.32 -12.60
CA ASN A 348 -11.79 4.48 -13.66
C ASN A 348 -10.70 3.64 -14.36
N LEU A 349 -11.14 2.63 -15.12
CA LEU A 349 -10.20 1.72 -15.78
C LEU A 349 -9.30 2.43 -16.82
N PRO A 350 -9.80 3.34 -17.67
CA PRO A 350 -8.92 4.11 -18.57
C PRO A 350 -7.81 4.86 -17.85
N SER A 351 -8.10 5.59 -16.77
CA SER A 351 -7.08 6.31 -16.00
C SER A 351 -6.05 5.37 -15.35
N ARG A 352 -6.44 4.15 -14.97
CA ARG A 352 -5.49 3.13 -14.50
C ARG A 352 -4.60 2.62 -15.63
N VAL A 353 -5.16 2.39 -16.82
CA VAL A 353 -4.38 2.02 -18.02
C VAL A 353 -3.37 3.12 -18.34
N ASP A 354 -3.80 4.39 -18.39
CA ASP A 354 -2.92 5.53 -18.71
C ASP A 354 -1.79 5.66 -17.67
N MET A 355 -2.08 5.41 -16.40
CA MET A 355 -1.07 5.39 -15.34
C MET A 355 -0.04 4.27 -15.54
N LEU A 356 -0.50 3.05 -15.85
CA LEU A 356 0.37 1.89 -16.05
C LEU A 356 1.20 2.02 -17.33
N GLU A 357 0.62 2.50 -18.43
CA GLU A 357 1.32 2.82 -19.68
C GLU A 357 2.45 3.82 -19.42
N ARG A 358 2.16 4.93 -18.72
CA ARG A 358 3.18 5.92 -18.35
C ARG A 358 4.30 5.30 -17.50
N TYR A 359 3.99 4.43 -16.55
CA TYR A 359 5.03 3.72 -15.80
C TYR A 359 5.87 2.80 -16.68
N MET A 360 5.24 2.09 -17.63
CA MET A 360 5.95 1.23 -18.58
C MET A 360 6.95 2.02 -19.42
N ASP A 361 6.62 3.24 -19.81
CA ASP A 361 7.44 4.08 -20.67
C ASP A 361 8.49 4.89 -19.90
N GLU A 362 8.09 5.67 -18.89
CA GLU A 362 8.99 6.54 -18.13
C GLU A 362 10.04 5.75 -17.34
N TYR A 363 9.67 4.58 -16.83
CA TYR A 363 10.59 3.73 -16.06
C TYR A 363 11.28 2.69 -16.95
N GLN A 364 11.06 2.75 -18.26
CA GLN A 364 11.64 1.86 -19.26
C GLN A 364 11.49 0.39 -18.85
N ALA A 365 10.29 0.02 -18.39
CA ALA A 365 10.00 -1.35 -17.99
C ALA A 365 9.94 -2.25 -19.22
N ASP A 366 10.33 -3.50 -19.06
CA ASP A 366 10.29 -4.54 -20.07
C ASP A 366 8.92 -5.22 -20.18
N GLY A 367 8.09 -5.14 -19.14
CA GLY A 367 6.77 -5.76 -19.11
C GLY A 367 5.90 -5.36 -17.92
N LEU A 368 4.59 -5.61 -18.06
CA LEU A 368 3.59 -5.43 -17.00
C LEU A 368 3.25 -6.79 -16.39
N LEU A 369 3.26 -6.91 -15.06
CA LEU A 369 2.78 -8.08 -14.34
C LEU A 369 1.56 -7.73 -13.49
N ILE A 370 0.45 -8.45 -13.67
CA ILE A 370 -0.70 -8.38 -12.76
C ILE A 370 -0.59 -9.49 -11.71
N ASN A 371 -0.60 -9.10 -10.44
CA ASN A 371 -0.89 -9.99 -9.32
C ASN A 371 -2.38 -9.88 -8.95
N SER A 372 -3.19 -10.78 -9.50
CA SER A 372 -4.61 -10.88 -9.19
C SER A 372 -4.81 -11.36 -7.76
N ILE A 373 -5.77 -10.74 -7.07
CA ILE A 373 -6.06 -11.02 -5.68
C ILE A 373 -7.46 -11.60 -5.56
N LYS A 374 -7.54 -12.89 -5.21
CA LYS A 374 -8.81 -13.62 -5.13
C LYS A 374 -9.87 -12.86 -4.34
N SER A 375 -9.49 -12.28 -3.21
CA SER A 375 -10.45 -11.67 -2.29
C SER A 375 -10.64 -10.14 -2.46
N CYS A 376 -9.95 -9.50 -3.41
CA CYS A 376 -10.01 -8.05 -3.60
C CYS A 376 -10.65 -7.64 -4.93
N ASN A 377 -11.98 -7.44 -4.91
CA ASN A 377 -12.72 -7.03 -6.11
C ASN A 377 -12.27 -5.67 -6.68
N SER A 378 -11.87 -4.72 -5.82
CA SER A 378 -11.45 -3.37 -6.26
C SER A 378 -10.18 -3.37 -7.12
N PHE A 379 -9.27 -4.33 -6.87
CA PHE A 379 -8.09 -4.55 -7.72
C PHE A 379 -8.39 -5.53 -8.85
N SER A 380 -9.20 -6.57 -8.61
CA SER A 380 -9.42 -7.66 -9.57
C SER A 380 -10.40 -7.32 -10.69
N ALA A 381 -11.27 -6.33 -10.51
CA ALA A 381 -12.19 -5.89 -11.55
C ALA A 381 -11.44 -5.24 -12.72
N GLY A 382 -11.62 -5.79 -13.94
CA GLY A 382 -11.08 -5.21 -15.18
C GLY A 382 -9.61 -5.54 -15.48
N GLN A 383 -8.94 -6.34 -14.67
CA GLN A 383 -7.49 -6.62 -14.82
C GLN A 383 -7.09 -7.20 -16.18
N LEU A 384 -7.85 -8.16 -16.72
CA LEU A 384 -7.54 -8.72 -18.04
C LEU A 384 -7.72 -7.71 -19.17
N MET A 385 -8.63 -6.73 -18.99
CA MET A 385 -8.79 -5.63 -19.94
C MET A 385 -7.59 -4.67 -19.84
N ILE A 386 -7.22 -4.28 -18.61
CA ILE A 386 -6.04 -3.45 -18.35
C ILE A 386 -4.79 -4.09 -18.97
N LEU A 387 -4.55 -5.38 -18.72
CA LEU A 387 -3.40 -6.12 -19.26
C LEU A 387 -3.33 -5.99 -20.78
N ARG A 388 -4.41 -6.36 -21.47
CA ARG A 388 -4.48 -6.36 -22.93
C ARG A 388 -4.32 -4.97 -23.53
N GLU A 389 -4.89 -3.96 -22.89
CA GLU A 389 -4.80 -2.59 -23.37
C GLU A 389 -3.38 -2.03 -23.19
N VAL A 390 -2.72 -2.28 -22.05
CA VAL A 390 -1.32 -1.88 -21.85
C VAL A 390 -0.38 -2.62 -22.80
N GLU A 391 -0.56 -3.94 -22.99
CA GLU A 391 0.21 -4.71 -23.98
C GLU A 391 0.06 -4.14 -25.39
N LYS A 392 -1.18 -3.82 -25.80
CA LYS A 392 -1.48 -3.25 -27.11
C LYS A 392 -0.82 -1.88 -27.30
N ARG A 393 -0.85 -1.01 -26.29
CA ARG A 393 -0.32 0.36 -26.38
C ARG A 393 1.20 0.41 -26.33
N THR A 394 1.81 -0.42 -25.47
CA THR A 394 3.27 -0.41 -25.24
C THR A 394 4.03 -1.38 -26.14
N GLY A 395 3.35 -2.39 -26.70
CA GLY A 395 3.98 -3.50 -27.44
C GLY A 395 4.81 -4.44 -26.56
N LYS A 396 4.75 -4.29 -25.23
CA LYS A 396 5.55 -5.04 -24.25
C LYS A 396 4.75 -6.18 -23.62
N PRO A 397 5.39 -7.28 -23.20
CA PRO A 397 4.68 -8.45 -22.73
C PRO A 397 3.97 -8.26 -21.37
N GLY A 398 2.77 -8.83 -21.27
CA GLY A 398 1.97 -8.91 -20.05
C GLY A 398 2.10 -10.26 -19.33
N GLY A 399 2.19 -10.21 -18.01
CA GLY A 399 2.20 -11.38 -17.12
C GLY A 399 0.96 -11.41 -16.23
N PHE A 400 0.51 -12.60 -15.87
CA PHE A 400 -0.62 -12.77 -14.95
C PHE A 400 -0.38 -13.92 -13.97
N ILE A 401 -0.38 -13.57 -12.69
CA ILE A 401 -0.36 -14.50 -11.56
C ILE A 401 -1.56 -14.23 -10.65
N GLU A 402 -1.92 -15.22 -9.86
CA GLU A 402 -3.01 -15.12 -8.89
C GLU A 402 -2.49 -15.51 -7.51
N SER A 403 -2.87 -14.70 -6.52
CA SER A 403 -2.62 -14.94 -5.10
C SER A 403 -3.76 -14.36 -4.25
N ASP A 404 -3.51 -14.19 -2.96
CA ASP A 404 -4.40 -13.48 -2.04
C ASP A 404 -3.58 -12.54 -1.12
N LEU A 405 -4.24 -11.67 -0.34
CA LEU A 405 -3.59 -10.78 0.61
C LEU A 405 -3.04 -11.56 1.80
N VAL A 406 -3.92 -12.13 2.62
CA VAL A 406 -3.59 -12.68 3.94
C VAL A 406 -4.09 -14.11 4.13
N ASP A 407 -4.71 -14.72 3.12
CA ASP A 407 -5.09 -16.13 3.17
C ASP A 407 -4.00 -17.03 2.58
N PRO A 408 -3.31 -17.83 3.41
CA PRO A 408 -2.21 -18.67 2.93
C PRO A 408 -2.70 -19.86 2.09
N ARG A 409 -4.02 -20.15 2.02
CA ARG A 409 -4.57 -21.20 1.15
C ARG A 409 -4.42 -20.85 -0.34
N TYR A 410 -4.34 -19.56 -0.66
CA TYR A 410 -4.30 -19.04 -2.04
C TYR A 410 -2.89 -18.61 -2.47
N PHE A 411 -1.83 -19.16 -1.85
CA PHE A 411 -0.44 -18.96 -2.31
C PHE A 411 0.19 -20.27 -2.77
N SER A 412 0.06 -20.58 -4.07
CA SER A 412 0.72 -21.74 -4.67
C SER A 412 2.11 -21.36 -5.18
N ALA A 413 3.12 -21.51 -4.31
CA ALA A 413 4.48 -21.05 -4.60
C ALA A 413 5.09 -21.65 -5.88
N ALA A 414 4.85 -22.93 -6.16
CA ALA A 414 5.36 -23.58 -7.37
C ALA A 414 4.69 -23.05 -8.64
N ASN A 415 3.36 -22.89 -8.61
CA ASN A 415 2.62 -22.34 -9.75
C ASN A 415 3.00 -20.88 -10.02
N ILE A 416 3.11 -20.05 -8.98
CA ILE A 416 3.54 -18.65 -9.11
C ILE A 416 4.96 -18.59 -9.68
N LYS A 417 5.90 -19.37 -9.14
CA LYS A 417 7.28 -19.40 -9.62
C LYS A 417 7.37 -19.80 -11.10
N ASN A 418 6.72 -20.89 -11.50
CA ASN A 418 6.74 -21.34 -12.90
C ASN A 418 6.15 -20.30 -13.86
N ARG A 419 5.11 -19.57 -13.44
CA ARG A 419 4.50 -18.49 -14.24
C ARG A 419 5.43 -17.29 -14.36
N LEU A 420 6.14 -16.92 -13.30
CA LEU A 420 7.14 -15.86 -13.32
C LEU A 420 8.32 -16.22 -14.23
N GLU A 421 8.89 -17.42 -14.09
CA GLU A 421 9.97 -17.91 -14.96
C GLU A 421 9.55 -17.87 -16.44
N SER A 422 8.35 -18.38 -16.75
CA SER A 422 7.80 -18.35 -18.12
C SER A 422 7.61 -16.93 -18.64
N TYR A 423 7.17 -16.01 -17.77
CA TYR A 423 6.97 -14.61 -18.10
C TYR A 423 8.30 -13.90 -18.40
N PHE A 424 9.33 -14.10 -17.59
CA PHE A 424 10.65 -13.50 -17.82
C PHE A 424 11.32 -14.06 -19.08
N GLN A 425 11.17 -15.35 -19.37
CA GLN A 425 11.60 -15.93 -20.66
C GLN A 425 10.90 -15.28 -21.86
N MET A 426 9.60 -14.98 -21.75
CA MET A 426 8.87 -14.28 -22.80
C MET A 426 9.39 -12.85 -23.01
N ILE A 427 9.74 -12.14 -21.93
CA ILE A 427 10.39 -10.82 -22.03
C ILE A 427 11.73 -10.93 -22.76
N GLU A 428 12.57 -11.90 -22.39
CA GLU A 428 13.88 -12.09 -23.01
C GLU A 428 13.76 -12.38 -24.52
N GLN A 429 12.85 -13.29 -24.90
CA GLN A 429 12.58 -13.61 -26.31
C GLN A 429 12.11 -12.39 -27.10
N LYS A 430 11.23 -11.57 -26.51
CA LYS A 430 10.74 -10.34 -27.14
C LYS A 430 11.89 -9.35 -27.39
N ARG A 431 12.75 -9.13 -26.39
CA ARG A 431 13.94 -8.27 -26.51
C ARG A 431 14.91 -8.76 -27.59
N MET A 432 15.18 -10.06 -27.65
CA MET A 432 16.02 -10.65 -28.70
C MET A 432 15.41 -10.48 -30.09
N GLY A 433 14.09 -10.63 -30.23
CA GLY A 433 13.38 -10.41 -31.48
C GLY A 433 13.43 -8.95 -31.93
N ASP A 434 13.24 -8.00 -31.00
CA ASP A 434 13.29 -6.57 -31.29
C ASP A 434 14.71 -6.10 -31.67
N ALA A 435 15.75 -6.67 -31.04
CA ALA A 435 17.14 -6.40 -31.39
C ALA A 435 17.48 -6.87 -32.82
N LYS A 436 17.12 -8.11 -33.18
CA LYS A 436 17.32 -8.63 -34.54
C LYS A 436 16.60 -7.81 -35.59
N ALA A 437 15.35 -7.40 -35.31
CA ALA A 437 14.57 -6.58 -36.23
C ALA A 437 15.13 -5.16 -36.39
N ALA A 438 15.90 -4.65 -35.41
CA ALA A 438 16.61 -3.38 -35.52
C ALA A 438 17.86 -3.51 -36.40
N GLU A 439 18.67 -4.55 -36.19
CA GLU A 439 19.86 -4.87 -36.99
C GLU A 439 19.51 -5.04 -38.47
N GLU A 440 18.45 -5.81 -38.79
CA GLU A 440 17.99 -6.01 -40.17
C GLU A 440 17.53 -4.70 -40.86
N LYS A 441 17.01 -3.72 -40.10
CA LYS A 441 16.61 -2.42 -40.66
C LYS A 441 17.79 -1.52 -40.96
N GLU A 442 18.85 -1.60 -40.16
CA GLU A 442 20.09 -0.85 -40.40
C GLU A 442 20.83 -1.39 -41.62
N GLU A 443 20.88 -2.73 -41.81
CA GLU A 443 21.49 -3.37 -42.98
C GLU A 443 20.76 -3.08 -44.31
N VAL A 444 19.46 -2.81 -44.29
CA VAL A 444 18.67 -2.50 -45.50
C VAL A 444 18.75 -1.01 -45.88
N GLN A 445 19.17 -0.14 -44.96
CA GLN A 445 19.29 1.31 -45.18
C GLN A 445 20.73 1.79 -45.46
N GLY A 446 21.74 0.97 -45.18
CA GLY A 446 23.14 1.20 -45.56
C GLY A 446 23.47 0.60 -46.92
#